data_AF-A0A3D8PEU7-F1
#
_entry.id   AF-A0A3D8PEU7-F1
#
_cell.length_a   1.000
_cell.length_b   1.000
_cell.length_c   1.000
_cell.angle_alpha   90.00
_cell.angle_beta   90.00
_cell.angle_gamma   90.00
#
_symmetry.space_group_name_H-M   'P 1'
#
loop_
_entity.id
_entity.type
_entity.pdbx_description
1 polymer ?
#
loop_
_entity_poly.entity_id
_entity_poly.type
_entity_poly.pdbx_seq_one_letter_code
_entity_poly.pdbx_strand_id
1 'polypeptide(L)'
;MTSKTTASLMAICVAYAACAMAGTALAQTTGTALAQTTGAAPAQAGAGAAAAVSGDAAEQPAAEAPAPAQASATLPNGQEIAADHMENGRWYTAEDIPTFKISDDGTVDWATFSGYRRYSAECHVCHGPDGEGSTYAPALKTSVLNLGYYDFLEIAASGKQEVNTTANLVMPAFGTNRNVWCYIDDIYAYLVARGVGDLPRGRPAKKESKSDEFAAQEDSCMSG
;
A
#
# COMPACT_ATOMS: atom_id res chain seq x y z
N MET A 1 20.01 -45.04 38.13
CA MET A 1 20.70 -43.73 38.14
C MET A 1 19.68 -42.70 37.65
N THR A 2 18.79 -42.17 38.51
CA THR A 2 18.89 -40.81 39.12
C THR A 2 19.31 -39.76 38.07
N SER A 3 18.46 -38.83 37.63
CA SER A 3 17.80 -37.83 38.47
C SER A 3 16.53 -37.24 37.83
N LYS A 4 15.57 -36.90 38.71
CA LYS A 4 14.45 -35.95 38.51
C LYS A 4 14.98 -34.50 38.58
N THR A 5 14.22 -33.54 38.03
CA THR A 5 13.81 -32.21 38.61
C THR A 5 13.39 -31.25 37.50
N THR A 6 12.11 -30.94 37.28
CA THR A 6 11.20 -29.93 37.94
C THR A 6 11.16 -28.56 37.25
N ALA A 7 9.91 -28.11 37.12
CA ALA A 7 9.41 -26.89 36.49
C ALA A 7 9.86 -25.58 37.14
N SER A 8 9.74 -24.48 36.39
CA SER A 8 9.42 -23.16 36.92
C SER A 8 8.53 -22.40 35.94
N LEU A 9 7.23 -22.41 36.24
CA LEU A 9 6.28 -21.39 35.79
C LEU A 9 6.60 -20.11 36.57
N MET A 10 6.99 -19.04 35.87
CA MET A 10 6.95 -17.69 36.43
C MET A 10 5.70 -17.00 35.90
N ALA A 11 4.69 -16.93 36.78
CA ALA A 11 3.55 -16.05 36.64
C ALA A 11 4.00 -14.61 36.90
N ILE A 12 3.93 -13.76 35.87
CA ILE A 12 4.11 -12.32 36.03
C ILE A 12 2.70 -11.70 36.05
N CYS A 13 2.24 -11.42 37.27
CA CYS A 13 1.13 -10.53 37.54
C CYS A 13 1.60 -9.09 37.34
N VAL A 14 1.17 -8.43 36.26
CA VAL A 14 1.23 -6.96 36.18
C VAL A 14 -0.20 -6.45 36.23
N ALA A 15 -0.59 -6.04 37.43
CA ALA A 15 -1.74 -5.18 37.64
C ALA A 15 -1.35 -3.76 37.21
N TYR A 16 -2.02 -3.20 36.21
CA TYR A 16 -2.06 -1.76 36.00
C TYR A 16 -3.50 -1.29 36.13
N ALA A 17 -3.75 -0.66 37.27
CA ALA A 17 -4.90 0.20 37.48
C ALA A 17 -4.64 1.52 36.75
N ALA A 18 -5.57 1.93 35.88
CA ALA A 18 -5.65 3.31 35.42
C ALA A 18 -7.09 3.79 35.52
N CYS A 19 -7.23 4.84 36.31
CA CYS A 19 -8.43 5.53 36.71
C CYS A 19 -9.11 6.22 35.51
N ALA A 20 -10.44 6.24 35.56
CA ALA A 20 -11.31 7.00 34.68
C ALA A 20 -11.07 8.52 34.81
N MET A 21 -11.20 9.25 33.70
CA MET A 21 -11.68 10.64 33.72
C MET A 21 -12.62 10.88 32.55
N ALA A 22 -13.86 11.22 32.91
CA ALA A 22 -14.88 11.76 32.04
C ALA A 22 -14.56 13.21 31.66
N GLY A 23 -14.95 13.61 30.44
CA GLY A 23 -14.85 14.98 29.97
C GLY A 23 -15.88 15.24 28.88
N THR A 24 -16.98 15.85 29.30
CA THR A 24 -18.17 16.23 28.54
C THR A 24 -17.92 17.23 27.41
N ALA A 25 -18.68 17.04 26.33
CA ALA A 25 -18.90 17.95 25.21
C ALA A 25 -19.43 19.34 25.64
N LEU A 26 -19.11 20.36 24.85
CA LEU A 26 -19.93 21.56 24.64
C LEU A 26 -19.77 22.04 23.19
N ALA A 27 -20.93 22.29 22.58
CA ALA A 27 -21.18 22.68 21.20
C ALA A 27 -21.15 24.22 21.01
N GLN A 28 -21.55 24.64 19.78
CA GLN A 28 -21.99 25.97 19.30
C GLN A 28 -20.97 26.63 18.35
N THR A 29 -21.29 27.20 17.18
CA THR A 29 -22.51 27.75 16.55
C THR A 29 -22.17 28.04 15.07
N THR A 30 -22.89 27.51 14.07
CA THR A 30 -23.92 28.18 13.23
C THR A 30 -23.56 29.52 12.55
N GLY A 31 -23.74 29.56 11.21
CA GLY A 31 -23.86 30.76 10.35
C GLY A 31 -22.66 30.91 9.41
N THR A 32 -22.76 31.09 8.09
CA THR A 32 -23.84 31.66 7.26
C THR A 32 -23.60 31.27 5.80
N ALA A 33 -24.68 30.89 5.10
CA ALA A 33 -24.71 30.70 3.66
C ALA A 33 -24.98 32.04 2.95
N LEU A 34 -24.34 32.29 1.79
CA LEU A 34 -24.81 33.24 0.77
C LEU A 34 -24.42 32.76 -0.65
N ALA A 35 -25.46 32.66 -1.50
CA ALA A 35 -25.56 32.81 -2.96
C ALA A 35 -24.55 32.04 -3.86
N GLN A 36 -24.92 31.02 -4.64
CA GLN A 36 -25.86 30.98 -5.79
C GLN A 36 -25.65 32.10 -6.82
N THR A 37 -24.86 31.81 -7.86
CA THR A 37 -24.98 32.45 -9.17
C THR A 37 -25.24 31.39 -10.25
N THR A 38 -26.22 31.75 -11.06
CA THR A 38 -26.88 31.08 -12.18
C THR A 38 -25.98 30.67 -13.35
N GLY A 39 -26.24 29.47 -13.90
CA GLY A 39 -26.60 29.27 -15.30
C GLY A 39 -25.49 29.22 -16.37
N ALA A 40 -25.24 28.03 -16.92
CA ALA A 40 -25.34 27.74 -18.37
C ALA A 40 -24.91 26.30 -18.68
N ALA A 41 -25.78 25.55 -19.35
CA ALA A 41 -25.47 24.36 -20.16
C ALA A 41 -26.42 24.41 -21.38
N PRO A 42 -26.26 23.60 -22.44
CA PRO A 42 -25.12 22.76 -22.85
C PRO A 42 -24.70 23.01 -24.32
N ALA A 43 -23.63 22.37 -24.79
CA ALA A 43 -23.39 22.19 -26.23
C ALA A 43 -23.07 20.72 -26.52
N GLN A 44 -23.94 20.10 -27.32
CA GLN A 44 -23.80 18.77 -27.92
C GLN A 44 -22.85 18.78 -29.13
N ALA A 45 -22.03 17.76 -29.25
CA ALA A 45 -21.62 17.08 -30.50
C ALA A 45 -20.54 16.04 -30.10
N GLY A 46 -20.48 14.81 -30.59
CA GLY A 46 -21.26 14.09 -31.56
C GLY A 46 -20.82 12.62 -31.50
N ALA A 47 -21.74 11.74 -31.85
CA ALA A 47 -21.49 10.31 -32.00
C ALA A 47 -20.55 10.05 -33.20
N GLY A 48 -19.68 9.05 -33.05
CA GLY A 48 -18.83 8.52 -34.13
C GLY A 48 -18.44 7.09 -33.82
N ALA A 49 -19.33 6.16 -34.16
CA ALA A 49 -19.08 4.72 -34.17
C ALA A 49 -18.29 4.31 -35.42
N ALA A 50 -17.31 3.42 -35.26
CA ALA A 50 -16.79 2.44 -36.23
C ALA A 50 -15.51 1.84 -35.62
N ALA A 51 -15.16 0.57 -35.75
CA ALA A 51 -15.81 -0.61 -36.26
C ALA A 51 -15.06 -1.80 -35.64
N ALA A 52 -15.79 -2.84 -35.27
CA ALA A 52 -15.20 -4.14 -34.96
C ALA A 52 -14.63 -4.75 -36.25
N VAL A 53 -13.39 -5.21 -36.20
CA VAL A 53 -12.86 -6.21 -37.12
C VAL A 53 -12.48 -7.42 -36.28
N SER A 54 -13.33 -8.43 -36.37
CA SER A 54 -13.05 -9.80 -35.94
C SER A 54 -11.97 -10.36 -36.86
N GLY A 55 -10.81 -10.66 -36.30
CA GLY A 55 -9.76 -11.44 -36.94
C GLY A 55 -9.43 -12.62 -36.03
N ASP A 56 -9.99 -13.78 -36.37
CA ASP A 56 -9.61 -15.09 -35.85
C ASP A 56 -8.12 -15.34 -36.14
N ALA A 57 -7.30 -15.41 -35.09
CA ALA A 57 -5.94 -15.92 -35.17
C ALA A 57 -5.82 -17.07 -34.16
N ALA A 58 -5.52 -18.24 -34.70
CA ALA A 58 -5.46 -19.52 -34.01
C ALA A 58 -4.49 -19.50 -32.81
N GLU A 59 -4.96 -20.10 -31.72
CA GLU A 59 -4.23 -20.40 -30.50
C GLU A 59 -3.09 -21.39 -30.80
N GLN A 60 -1.85 -20.97 -30.51
CA GLN A 60 -0.68 -21.85 -30.47
C GLN A 60 -0.27 -21.98 -28.99
N PRO A 61 -0.07 -23.20 -28.44
CA PRO A 61 0.12 -23.38 -27.00
C PRO A 61 1.46 -22.76 -26.59
N ALA A 62 1.40 -21.76 -25.71
CA ALA A 62 2.56 -21.13 -25.13
C ALA A 62 3.22 -22.12 -24.14
N ALA A 63 4.47 -22.47 -24.42
CA ALA A 63 5.36 -23.01 -23.41
C ALA A 63 5.64 -21.89 -22.38
N GLU A 64 5.57 -22.24 -21.09
CA GLU A 64 5.86 -21.36 -19.95
C GLU A 64 7.24 -20.70 -20.13
N ALA A 65 7.26 -19.41 -20.48
CA ALA A 65 8.47 -18.61 -20.48
C ALA A 65 8.76 -18.15 -19.04
N PRO A 66 10.02 -18.16 -18.59
CA PRO A 66 10.37 -17.64 -17.27
C PRO A 66 10.03 -16.15 -17.20
N ALA A 67 9.41 -15.73 -16.10
CA ALA A 67 9.04 -14.33 -15.85
C ALA A 67 10.26 -13.40 -15.98
N PRO A 68 10.08 -12.15 -16.47
CA PRO A 68 11.20 -11.22 -16.55
C PRO A 68 11.64 -10.77 -15.17
N ALA A 69 12.94 -10.51 -15.07
CA ALA A 69 13.59 -9.98 -13.90
C ALA A 69 13.26 -8.50 -13.71
N GLN A 70 13.03 -8.09 -12.46
CA GLN A 70 12.93 -6.69 -12.05
C GLN A 70 14.19 -5.91 -12.49
N ALA A 71 14.03 -4.69 -13.01
CA ALA A 71 15.11 -3.97 -13.71
C ALA A 71 16.27 -3.53 -12.80
N SER A 72 16.07 -3.56 -11.48
CA SER A 72 17.11 -3.44 -10.46
C SER A 72 16.81 -4.42 -9.34
N ALA A 73 17.79 -5.25 -8.99
CA ALA A 73 17.65 -6.22 -7.89
C ALA A 73 17.87 -5.59 -6.51
N THR A 74 18.58 -4.46 -6.42
CA THR A 74 18.97 -3.83 -5.14
C THR A 74 18.60 -2.35 -5.10
N LEU A 75 18.03 -1.91 -3.99
CA LEU A 75 17.69 -0.52 -3.70
C LEU A 75 18.92 0.31 -3.28
N PRO A 76 18.88 1.65 -3.36
CA PRO A 76 19.95 2.54 -2.90
C PRO A 76 20.40 2.33 -1.45
N ASN A 77 19.51 1.85 -0.58
CA ASN A 77 19.83 1.52 0.81
C ASN A 77 20.46 0.12 0.99
N GLY A 78 20.69 -0.63 -0.09
CA GLY A 78 21.29 -1.97 -0.08
C GLY A 78 20.28 -3.12 0.08
N GLN A 79 18.98 -2.84 0.19
CA GLN A 79 17.96 -3.88 0.30
C GLN A 79 17.71 -4.55 -1.06
N GLU A 80 17.74 -5.87 -1.12
CA GLU A 80 17.32 -6.62 -2.31
C GLU A 80 15.79 -6.53 -2.49
N ILE A 81 15.34 -6.55 -3.75
CA ILE A 81 13.93 -6.53 -4.17
C ILE A 81 13.60 -7.62 -5.19
N ALA A 82 14.57 -8.46 -5.53
CA ALA A 82 14.35 -9.61 -6.40
C ALA A 82 13.25 -10.52 -5.82
N ALA A 83 12.21 -10.82 -6.60
CA ALA A 83 11.15 -11.73 -6.17
C ALA A 83 11.69 -13.16 -6.13
N ASP A 84 11.62 -13.79 -4.96
CA ASP A 84 12.18 -15.11 -4.69
C ASP A 84 11.07 -16.15 -4.51
N HIS A 85 10.17 -15.91 -3.56
CA HIS A 85 9.09 -16.84 -3.24
C HIS A 85 7.76 -16.11 -3.01
N MET A 86 6.68 -16.88 -2.99
CA MET A 86 5.33 -16.38 -2.75
C MET A 86 4.75 -17.01 -1.49
N GLU A 87 4.20 -16.19 -0.61
CA GLU A 87 3.50 -16.60 0.60
C GLU A 87 2.20 -15.80 0.72
N ASN A 88 1.08 -16.46 1.06
CA ASN A 88 -0.22 -15.81 1.28
C ASN A 88 -0.66 -14.86 0.14
N GLY A 89 -0.32 -15.22 -1.11
CA GLY A 89 -0.60 -14.42 -2.31
C GLY A 89 0.21 -13.13 -2.46
N ARG A 90 1.36 -13.03 -1.78
CA ARG A 90 2.33 -11.91 -1.88
C ARG A 90 3.71 -12.44 -2.26
N TRP A 91 4.45 -11.65 -3.02
CA TRP A 91 5.84 -11.95 -3.35
C TRP A 91 6.78 -11.40 -2.29
N TYR A 92 7.81 -12.17 -1.98
CA TYR A 92 8.86 -11.82 -1.02
C TYR A 92 10.23 -12.02 -1.65
N THR A 93 11.21 -11.30 -1.12
CA THR A 93 12.63 -11.49 -1.45
C THR A 93 13.21 -12.66 -0.66
N ALA A 94 14.45 -13.04 -0.95
CA ALA A 94 15.18 -14.06 -0.19
C ALA A 94 15.41 -13.69 1.29
N GLU A 95 15.20 -12.42 1.66
CA GLU A 95 15.29 -11.90 3.04
C GLU A 95 13.89 -11.70 3.67
N ASP A 96 12.85 -12.30 3.09
CA ASP A 96 11.46 -12.22 3.56
C ASP A 96 10.90 -10.77 3.59
N ILE A 97 11.38 -9.92 2.68
CA ILE A 97 10.86 -8.55 2.50
C ILE A 97 9.79 -8.54 1.40
N PRO A 98 8.60 -7.93 1.61
CA PRO A 98 7.59 -7.83 0.56
C PRO A 98 8.13 -7.13 -0.68
N THR A 99 7.87 -7.70 -1.85
CA THR A 99 8.24 -7.12 -3.15
C THR A 99 7.13 -7.28 -4.18
N PHE A 100 7.33 -6.66 -5.34
CA PHE A 100 6.40 -6.71 -6.46
C PHE A 100 6.88 -7.71 -7.52
N LYS A 101 5.96 -8.20 -8.36
CA LYS A 101 6.28 -8.95 -9.57
C LYS A 101 5.45 -8.43 -10.74
N ILE A 102 6.12 -8.16 -11.86
CA ILE A 102 5.48 -7.67 -13.08
C ILE A 102 5.92 -8.57 -14.23
N SER A 103 4.95 -9.18 -14.91
CA SER A 103 5.18 -10.01 -16.08
C SER A 103 5.56 -9.18 -17.31
N ASP A 104 6.16 -9.81 -18.33
CA ASP A 104 6.62 -9.16 -19.57
C ASP A 104 5.53 -8.37 -20.28
N ASP A 105 4.29 -8.83 -20.15
CA ASP A 105 3.13 -8.23 -20.79
C ASP A 105 2.53 -7.05 -19.99
N GLY A 106 3.18 -6.66 -18.88
CA GLY A 106 2.77 -5.60 -17.96
C GLY A 106 1.72 -6.03 -16.93
N THR A 107 1.43 -7.33 -16.80
CA THR A 107 0.56 -7.84 -15.73
C THR A 107 1.27 -7.74 -14.39
N VAL A 108 0.69 -6.96 -13.48
CA VAL A 108 1.21 -6.86 -12.10
C VAL A 108 0.63 -7.95 -11.22
N ASP A 109 1.40 -8.40 -10.23
CA ASP A 109 0.89 -9.28 -9.18
C ASP A 109 -0.27 -8.62 -8.42
N TRP A 110 -1.14 -9.45 -7.84
CA TRP A 110 -2.33 -8.94 -7.17
C TRP A 110 -2.00 -8.00 -6.00
N ALA A 111 -0.94 -8.26 -5.23
CA ALA A 111 -0.57 -7.44 -4.08
C ALA A 111 -0.11 -6.04 -4.51
N THR A 112 0.68 -5.92 -5.58
CA THR A 112 1.02 -4.61 -6.17
C THR A 112 -0.21 -3.84 -6.65
N PHE A 113 -1.18 -4.51 -7.27
CA PHE A 113 -2.45 -3.87 -7.65
C PHE A 113 -3.29 -3.46 -6.43
N SER A 114 -3.32 -4.29 -5.39
CA SER A 114 -3.95 -3.98 -4.10
C SER A 114 -3.31 -2.73 -3.49
N GLY A 115 -1.98 -2.68 -3.46
CA GLY A 115 -1.18 -1.55 -2.99
C GLY A 115 -1.52 -0.24 -3.69
N TYR A 116 -1.63 -0.27 -5.03
CA TYR A 116 -2.11 0.89 -5.79
C TYR A 116 -3.47 1.40 -5.26
N ARG A 117 -4.44 0.51 -5.01
CA ARG A 117 -5.77 0.90 -4.52
C ARG A 117 -5.73 1.47 -3.11
N ARG A 118 -4.94 0.86 -2.21
CA ARG A 118 -4.83 1.29 -0.81
C ARG A 118 -4.07 2.60 -0.70
N TYR A 119 -2.96 2.75 -1.42
CA TYR A 119 -2.26 4.03 -1.57
C TYR A 119 -3.20 5.12 -2.10
N SER A 120 -3.98 4.81 -3.14
CA SER A 120 -4.94 5.73 -3.75
C SER A 120 -6.16 6.01 -2.88
N ALA A 121 -6.34 5.34 -1.74
CA ALA A 121 -7.41 5.63 -0.79
C ALA A 121 -6.88 6.41 0.41
N GLU A 122 -5.71 6.04 0.92
CA GLU A 122 -5.25 6.44 2.25
C GLU A 122 -4.04 7.39 2.22
N CYS A 123 -3.23 7.36 1.16
CA CYS A 123 -1.94 8.05 1.14
C CYS A 123 -1.88 9.20 0.13
N HIS A 124 -2.57 9.07 -1.01
CA HIS A 124 -2.43 10.00 -2.15
C HIS A 124 -2.83 11.44 -1.82
N VAL A 125 -3.73 11.64 -0.86
CA VAL A 125 -4.22 12.97 -0.46
C VAL A 125 -3.09 13.88 0.00
N CYS A 126 -2.08 13.32 0.65
CA CYS A 126 -0.89 14.04 1.11
C CYS A 126 0.29 13.80 0.18
N HIS A 127 0.52 12.55 -0.23
CA HIS A 127 1.73 12.15 -0.96
C HIS A 127 1.60 12.22 -2.49
N GLY A 128 0.52 12.84 -2.99
CA GLY A 128 0.28 13.04 -4.41
C GLY A 128 -0.20 11.79 -5.14
N PRO A 129 -0.56 11.91 -6.43
CA PRO A 129 -0.79 10.73 -7.26
C PRO A 129 0.52 9.98 -7.50
N ASP A 130 0.44 8.65 -7.61
CA ASP A 130 1.56 7.77 -7.96
C ASP A 130 2.81 7.83 -7.04
N GLY A 131 2.72 8.41 -5.84
CA GLY A 131 3.88 8.56 -4.95
C GLY A 131 4.77 9.76 -5.28
N GLU A 132 4.34 10.67 -6.15
CA GLU A 132 5.15 11.80 -6.65
C GLU A 132 5.34 12.95 -5.64
N GLY A 133 4.67 12.89 -4.50
CA GLY A 133 4.71 13.93 -3.48
C GLY A 133 3.78 15.10 -3.81
N SER A 134 3.75 16.05 -2.89
CA SER A 134 2.99 17.28 -3.04
C SER A 134 3.71 18.43 -2.33
N THR A 135 3.10 19.62 -2.34
CA THR A 135 3.58 20.73 -1.50
C THR A 135 3.41 20.46 0.01
N TYR A 136 2.67 19.42 0.39
CA TYR A 136 2.39 19.06 1.78
C TYR A 136 3.25 17.90 2.29
N ALA A 137 3.57 16.91 1.45
CA ALA A 137 4.29 15.71 1.88
C ALA A 137 5.26 15.18 0.81
N PRO A 138 6.33 14.46 1.20
CA PRO A 138 7.37 14.01 0.28
C PRO A 138 6.90 12.95 -0.72
N ALA A 139 7.69 12.76 -1.78
CA ALA A 139 7.49 11.74 -2.81
C ALA A 139 7.82 10.35 -2.28
N LEU A 140 6.79 9.59 -1.87
CA LEU A 140 6.98 8.27 -1.27
C LEU A 140 7.68 7.27 -2.18
N LYS A 141 7.48 7.35 -3.51
CA LYS A 141 8.19 6.47 -4.45
C LYS A 141 9.71 6.61 -4.36
N THR A 142 10.21 7.78 -3.95
CA THR A 142 11.65 8.04 -3.76
C THR A 142 12.06 7.72 -2.32
N SER A 143 11.22 8.06 -1.34
CA SER A 143 11.51 7.80 0.07
C SER A 143 11.71 6.32 0.37
N VAL A 144 10.84 5.43 -0.15
CA VAL A 144 10.90 3.98 0.15
C VAL A 144 12.19 3.32 -0.34
N LEU A 145 12.85 3.88 -1.35
CA LEU A 145 14.12 3.37 -1.88
C LEU A 145 15.30 3.65 -0.94
N ASN A 146 15.20 4.70 -0.11
CA ASN A 146 16.24 5.13 0.80
C ASN A 146 16.00 4.64 2.23
N LEU A 147 14.74 4.51 2.64
CA LEU A 147 14.34 4.01 3.97
C LEU A 147 14.42 2.48 4.02
N GLY A 148 13.88 1.80 3.00
CA GLY A 148 13.66 0.35 3.07
C GLY A 148 12.41 -0.02 3.85
N TYR A 149 12.19 -1.32 3.98
CA TYR A 149 10.93 -1.86 4.47
C TYR A 149 10.66 -1.58 5.95
N TYR A 150 11.61 -1.84 6.85
CA TYR A 150 11.38 -1.72 8.29
C TYR A 150 11.23 -0.26 8.75
N ASP A 151 12.01 0.66 8.19
CA ASP A 151 11.86 2.10 8.44
C ASP A 151 10.51 2.61 7.91
N PHE A 152 10.07 2.09 6.75
CA PHE A 152 8.73 2.38 6.22
C PHE A 152 7.63 1.89 7.17
N LEU A 153 7.73 0.66 7.69
CA LEU A 153 6.79 0.13 8.67
C LEU A 153 6.74 0.97 9.94
N GLU A 154 7.89 1.34 10.50
CA GLU A 154 7.97 2.16 11.71
C GLU A 154 7.27 3.51 11.51
N ILE A 155 7.61 4.22 10.43
CA ILE A 155 7.02 5.52 10.12
C ILE A 155 5.52 5.39 9.84
N ALA A 156 5.09 4.37 9.10
CA ALA A 156 3.67 4.16 8.82
C ALA A 156 2.88 3.81 10.09
N ALA A 157 3.43 2.95 10.95
CA ALA A 157 2.78 2.50 12.17
C ALA A 157 2.62 3.66 13.17
N SER A 158 3.70 4.39 13.41
CA SER A 158 3.82 5.37 14.49
C SER A 158 3.54 6.81 14.04
N GLY A 159 3.50 7.06 12.74
CA GLY A 159 3.46 8.41 12.18
C GLY A 159 4.80 9.13 12.33
N LYS A 160 4.87 10.37 11.84
CA LYS A 160 6.08 11.20 11.90
C LYS A 160 5.71 12.66 12.07
N GLN A 161 6.42 13.37 12.95
CA GLN A 161 6.20 14.80 13.15
C GLN A 161 7.51 15.57 13.01
N GLU A 162 7.45 16.69 12.30
CA GLU A 162 8.49 17.71 12.25
C GLU A 162 7.82 19.06 12.51
N VAL A 163 7.76 19.43 13.80
CA VAL A 163 7.12 20.66 14.27
C VAL A 163 8.18 21.55 14.91
N ASN A 164 8.44 22.70 14.29
CA ASN A 164 9.33 23.75 14.79
C ASN A 164 8.82 25.13 14.31
N THR A 165 9.61 26.20 14.50
CA THR A 165 9.19 27.56 14.11
C THR A 165 9.03 27.75 12.59
N THR A 166 9.51 26.81 11.79
CA THR A 166 9.61 26.89 10.33
C THR A 166 8.87 25.74 9.62
N ALA A 167 8.53 24.67 10.33
CA ALA A 167 7.82 23.51 9.79
C ALA A 167 6.69 23.05 10.74
N ASN A 168 5.57 22.64 10.15
CA ASN A 168 4.48 21.98 10.86
C ASN A 168 4.00 20.79 10.01
N LEU A 169 4.82 19.74 9.96
CA LEU A 169 4.55 18.54 9.17
C LEU A 169 4.17 17.40 10.12
N VAL A 170 3.00 16.81 9.88
CA VAL A 170 2.47 15.70 10.69
C VAL A 170 1.94 14.63 9.74
N MET A 171 2.63 13.48 9.70
CA MET A 171 2.11 12.24 9.16
C MET A 171 1.40 11.48 10.28
N PRO A 172 0.09 11.20 10.16
CA PRO A 172 -0.65 10.42 11.15
C PRO A 172 -0.08 9.01 11.31
N ALA A 173 -0.33 8.41 12.49
CA ALA A 173 -0.06 7.00 12.75
C ALA A 173 -1.16 6.12 12.11
N PHE A 174 -0.76 5.09 11.37
CA PHE A 174 -1.68 4.16 10.72
C PHE A 174 -1.65 2.74 11.30
N GLY A 175 -0.85 2.47 12.34
CA GLY A 175 -0.70 1.13 12.91
C GLY A 175 -2.00 0.50 13.46
N THR A 176 -3.03 1.31 13.71
CA THR A 176 -4.36 0.84 14.14
C THR A 176 -5.43 1.00 13.05
N ASN A 177 -5.12 1.61 11.90
CA ASN A 177 -6.04 1.71 10.78
C ASN A 177 -5.91 0.46 9.92
N ARG A 178 -6.89 -0.44 10.03
CA ARG A 178 -6.88 -1.73 9.32
C ARG A 178 -7.01 -1.61 7.81
N ASN A 179 -7.55 -0.49 7.29
CA ASN A 179 -7.54 -0.21 5.85
C ASN A 179 -6.14 0.08 5.30
N VAL A 180 -5.17 0.36 6.19
CA VAL A 180 -3.74 0.53 5.86
C VAL A 180 -2.94 -0.67 6.35
N TRP A 181 -2.99 -0.98 7.64
CA TRP A 181 -2.08 -1.93 8.28
C TRP A 181 -2.22 -3.36 7.75
N CYS A 182 -3.43 -3.80 7.39
CA CYS A 182 -3.63 -5.11 6.75
C CYS A 182 -3.09 -5.22 5.33
N TYR A 183 -2.68 -4.10 4.73
CA TYR A 183 -2.20 -3.99 3.36
C TYR A 183 -0.88 -3.22 3.29
N ILE A 184 -0.15 -3.12 4.40
CA ILE A 184 1.04 -2.27 4.46
C ILE A 184 2.14 -2.81 3.52
N ASP A 185 2.27 -4.13 3.43
CA ASP A 185 3.13 -4.86 2.51
C ASP A 185 2.77 -4.55 1.05
N ASP A 186 1.48 -4.57 0.72
CA ASP A 186 0.97 -4.27 -0.61
C ASP A 186 1.33 -2.83 -1.02
N ILE A 187 1.13 -1.87 -0.11
CA ILE A 187 1.46 -0.45 -0.32
C ILE A 187 2.96 -0.30 -0.53
N TYR A 188 3.78 -1.01 0.25
CA TYR A 188 5.23 -1.00 0.09
C TYR A 188 5.64 -1.52 -1.28
N ALA A 189 5.20 -2.73 -1.68
CA ALA A 189 5.50 -3.33 -2.98
C ALA A 189 5.12 -2.39 -4.14
N TYR A 190 3.94 -1.76 -4.07
CA TYR A 190 3.51 -0.77 -5.03
C TYR A 190 4.45 0.46 -5.10
N LEU A 191 4.81 1.04 -3.96
CA LEU A 191 5.70 2.21 -3.92
C LEU A 191 7.11 1.89 -4.41
N VAL A 192 7.62 0.70 -4.10
CA VAL A 192 8.92 0.23 -4.61
C VAL A 192 8.86 0.07 -6.12
N ALA A 193 7.83 -0.60 -6.67
CA ALA A 193 7.64 -0.75 -8.11
C ALA A 193 7.57 0.60 -8.84
N ARG A 194 6.93 1.61 -8.22
CA ARG A 194 6.92 3.00 -8.70
C ARG A 194 8.28 3.68 -8.64
N GLY A 195 9.01 3.44 -7.55
CA GLY A 195 10.28 4.07 -7.26
C GLY A 195 11.40 3.62 -8.18
N VAL A 196 11.48 2.31 -8.42
CA VAL A 196 12.49 1.73 -9.33
C VAL A 196 12.15 1.92 -10.81
N GLY A 197 10.91 2.32 -11.11
CA GLY A 197 10.47 2.68 -12.46
C GLY A 197 9.81 1.56 -13.25
N ASP A 198 9.72 0.36 -12.68
CA ASP A 198 9.14 -0.83 -13.34
C ASP A 198 7.61 -0.71 -13.50
N LEU A 199 6.95 0.12 -12.68
CA LEU A 199 5.52 0.39 -12.79
C LEU A 199 5.22 1.81 -13.32
N PRO A 200 4.79 1.97 -14.59
CA PRO A 200 4.52 3.28 -15.21
C PRO A 200 3.26 3.94 -14.65
N ARG A 201 3.28 5.28 -14.52
CA ARG A 201 2.25 6.09 -13.85
C ARG A 201 0.80 5.77 -14.26
N GLY A 202 -0.11 5.98 -13.32
CA GLY A 202 -1.53 5.70 -13.50
C GLY A 202 -1.93 4.29 -13.08
N ARG A 203 -3.23 3.99 -13.15
CA ARG A 203 -3.78 2.69 -12.73
C ARG A 203 -3.12 1.54 -13.50
N PRO A 204 -2.60 0.49 -12.83
CA PRO A 204 -2.13 -0.70 -13.51
C PRO A 204 -3.25 -1.31 -14.38
N ALA A 205 -2.98 -1.48 -15.67
CA ALA A 205 -3.98 -1.87 -16.67
C ALA A 205 -4.33 -3.37 -16.59
N LYS A 206 -3.32 -4.19 -16.32
CA LYS A 206 -3.43 -5.64 -16.16
C LYS A 206 -2.99 -6.02 -14.76
N LYS A 207 -3.60 -7.08 -14.23
CA LYS A 207 -3.29 -7.64 -12.91
C LYS A 207 -3.65 -9.11 -12.88
N GLU A 208 -2.97 -9.86 -12.04
CA GLU A 208 -3.36 -11.23 -11.71
C GLU A 208 -4.75 -11.26 -11.02
N SER A 209 -5.36 -12.44 -10.98
CA SER A 209 -6.55 -12.69 -10.15
C SER A 209 -6.17 -12.65 -8.67
N LYS A 210 -7.09 -12.17 -7.82
CA LYS A 210 -6.96 -12.32 -6.36
C LYS A 210 -7.00 -13.81 -6.04
N SER A 211 -5.97 -14.33 -5.37
CA SER A 211 -5.93 -15.73 -4.96
C SER A 211 -6.77 -15.98 -3.70
N ASP A 212 -7.13 -17.24 -3.46
CA ASP A 212 -7.88 -17.64 -2.26
C ASP A 212 -7.04 -17.44 -0.99
N GLU A 213 -5.71 -17.64 -1.06
CA GLU A 213 -4.79 -17.40 0.05
C GLU A 213 -4.73 -15.92 0.42
N PHE A 214 -4.65 -15.03 -0.58
CA PHE A 214 -4.71 -13.59 -0.32
C PHE A 214 -6.06 -13.21 0.31
N ALA A 215 -7.17 -13.75 -0.20
CA ALA A 215 -8.49 -13.49 0.36
C ALA A 215 -8.61 -13.95 1.82
N ALA A 216 -8.13 -15.15 2.14
CA ALA A 216 -8.12 -15.67 3.50
C ALA A 216 -7.26 -14.81 4.45
N GLN A 217 -6.09 -14.35 4.00
CA GLN A 217 -5.24 -13.46 4.79
C GLN A 217 -5.87 -12.09 5.00
N GLU A 218 -6.49 -11.54 3.95
CA GLU A 218 -7.25 -10.28 4.04
C GLU A 218 -8.37 -10.40 5.07
N ASP A 219 -9.20 -11.44 4.98
CA ASP A 219 -10.32 -11.68 5.90
C ASP A 219 -9.84 -11.91 7.34
N SER A 220 -8.75 -12.66 7.52
CA SER A 220 -8.13 -12.86 8.85
C SER A 220 -7.70 -11.52 9.46
N CYS A 221 -6.98 -10.70 8.69
CA CYS A 221 -6.53 -9.41 9.19
C CYS A 221 -7.65 -8.42 9.39
N MET A 222 -8.77 -8.52 8.64
CA MET A 222 -9.92 -7.60 8.65
C MET A 222 -11.10 -8.04 9.53
N SER A 223 -11.07 -9.24 10.12
CA SER A 223 -12.14 -9.74 11.02
C SER A 223 -11.84 -9.67 12.53
N GLY A 224 -10.56 -9.55 12.92
CA GLY A 224 -10.14 -9.29 14.30
C GLY A 224 -10.41 -7.88 14.85
#